data_AF-A0A1E3P5G2-F1
#
_entry.id   AF-A0A1E3P5G2-F1
#
_cell.length_a   1.000
_cell.length_b   1.000
_cell.length_c   1.000
_cell.angle_alpha   90.00
_cell.angle_beta   90.00
_cell.angle_gamma   90.00
#
_symmetry.space_group_name_H-M   'P 1'
#
loop_
_entity.id
_entity.type
_entity.pdbx_description
1 polymer ?
#
loop_
_entity_poly.entity_id
_entity_poly.type
_entity_poly.pdbx_seq_one_letter_code
_entity_poly.pdbx_strand_id
1 'polypeptide(L)'
;MSKQAWGTTPTKDTIKSQRPISAVSNYETGVLISPTDYGSGKKLVPLEIGEERKLSDDEIPIILPFRLPPEQYKADDQPWCMKNACNLPDILGAIHLGTD
;
A
#
# COMPACT_ATOMS: atom_id res chain seq x y z
N MET A 1 -1.82 -6.59 1.60
CA MET A 1 -2.20 -6.94 0.22
C MET A 1 -2.56 -8.42 0.16
N SER A 2 -3.85 -8.76 0.01
CA SER A 2 -4.28 -10.17 0.00
C SER A 2 -5.39 -10.38 -1.04
N LYS A 3 -5.47 -11.61 -1.58
CA LYS A 3 -6.57 -12.05 -2.45
C LYS A 3 -7.92 -12.07 -1.72
N GLN A 4 -7.91 -12.26 -0.40
CA GLN A 4 -9.14 -12.29 0.41
C GLN A 4 -9.79 -10.90 0.53
N ALA A 5 -8.98 -9.84 0.57
CA ALA A 5 -9.44 -8.45 0.63
C ALA A 5 -9.87 -7.91 -0.74
N TRP A 6 -9.09 -8.20 -1.79
CA TRP A 6 -9.30 -7.61 -3.12
C TRP A 6 -10.03 -8.53 -4.12
N GLY A 7 -10.17 -9.81 -3.78
CA GLY A 7 -10.62 -10.85 -4.70
C GLY A 7 -9.52 -11.32 -5.66
N THR A 8 -9.91 -12.18 -6.59
CA THR A 8 -9.05 -12.69 -7.66
C THR A 8 -9.60 -12.31 -9.02
N THR A 9 -8.71 -11.90 -9.93
CA THR A 9 -9.10 -11.63 -11.32
C THR A 9 -9.73 -12.89 -11.94
N PRO A 10 -10.87 -12.79 -12.63
CA PRO A 10 -11.46 -13.90 -13.36
C PRO A 10 -10.48 -14.46 -14.41
N THR A 11 -10.42 -15.78 -14.59
CA THR A 11 -9.61 -16.37 -15.66
C THR A 11 -10.35 -16.30 -17.00
N LYS A 12 -9.63 -16.48 -18.12
CA LYS A 12 -10.24 -16.49 -19.47
C LYS A 12 -11.39 -17.49 -19.59
N ASP A 13 -11.32 -18.61 -18.88
CA ASP A 13 -12.34 -19.66 -18.89
C ASP A 13 -13.55 -19.30 -18.01
N THR A 14 -13.34 -18.52 -16.95
CA THR A 14 -14.43 -18.00 -16.09
C THR A 14 -15.22 -16.88 -16.79
N ILE A 15 -14.55 -16.06 -17.60
CA ILE A 15 -15.17 -14.95 -18.35
C ILE A 15 -16.12 -15.48 -19.44
N LYS A 16 -15.81 -16.63 -20.03
CA LYS A 16 -16.60 -17.23 -21.11
C LYS A 16 -17.84 -17.98 -20.63
N SER A 17 -17.85 -18.44 -19.39
CA SER A 17 -18.87 -19.37 -18.89
C SER A 17 -19.95 -18.69 -18.05
N GLN A 18 -19.64 -17.64 -17.28
CA GLN A 18 -20.60 -16.91 -16.44
C GLN A 18 -20.18 -15.45 -16.21
N ARG A 19 -21.05 -14.65 -15.55
CA ARG A 19 -20.67 -13.31 -15.07
C ARG A 19 -19.37 -13.43 -14.25
N PRO A 20 -18.41 -12.50 -14.37
CA PRO A 20 -17.18 -12.55 -13.57
C PRO A 20 -17.53 -12.47 -12.08
N ILE A 21 -17.38 -13.59 -11.37
CA ILE A 21 -17.55 -13.66 -9.92
C ILE A 21 -16.18 -13.36 -9.31
N SER A 22 -16.02 -12.18 -8.70
CA SER A 22 -14.88 -11.93 -7.81
C SER A 22 -15.26 -12.46 -6.43
N ALA A 23 -14.59 -13.52 -5.98
CA ALA A 23 -14.77 -14.04 -4.63
C ALA A 23 -13.96 -13.18 -3.66
N VAL A 24 -14.62 -12.27 -2.96
CA VAL A 24 -14.06 -11.52 -1.84
C VAL A 24 -14.47 -12.23 -0.55
N SER A 25 -13.52 -12.46 0.35
CA SER A 25 -13.76 -13.22 1.59
C SER A 25 -13.84 -12.33 2.83
N ASN A 26 -13.39 -11.07 2.73
CA ASN A 26 -13.35 -10.12 3.83
C ASN A 26 -14.22 -8.89 3.54
N TYR A 27 -14.81 -8.32 4.59
CA TYR A 27 -15.43 -7.00 4.51
C TYR A 27 -14.36 -5.93 4.73
N GLU A 28 -14.07 -5.16 3.69
CA GLU A 28 -13.08 -4.09 3.71
C GLU A 28 -13.74 -2.81 3.17
N THR A 29 -13.29 -1.64 3.63
CA THR A 29 -13.75 -0.34 3.11
C THR A 29 -12.58 0.62 2.99
N GLY A 30 -12.70 1.59 2.08
CA GLY A 30 -11.68 2.59 1.84
C GLY A 30 -12.26 3.81 1.13
N VAL A 31 -11.46 4.88 1.09
CA VAL A 31 -11.81 6.13 0.40
C VAL A 31 -10.90 6.26 -0.82
N LEU A 32 -11.50 6.51 -1.98
CA LEU A 32 -10.78 6.90 -3.18
C LEU A 32 -10.76 8.43 -3.26
N ILE A 33 -9.57 9.01 -3.36
CA ILE A 33 -9.37 10.44 -3.61
C ILE A 33 -8.96 10.58 -5.07
N SER A 34 -9.78 11.26 -5.88
CA SER A 34 -9.51 11.49 -7.31
C SER A 34 -9.30 12.98 -7.58
N PRO A 35 -8.39 13.38 -8.49
CA PRO A 35 -8.26 14.79 -8.88
C PRO A 35 -9.59 15.36 -9.42
N THR A 36 -10.43 14.53 -10.04
CA THR A 36 -11.74 14.93 -10.57
C THR A 36 -12.70 15.43 -9.51
N ASP A 37 -12.51 15.02 -8.26
CA ASP A 37 -13.37 15.41 -7.14
C ASP A 37 -13.14 16.89 -6.75
N TYR A 38 -12.02 17.48 -7.18
CA TYR A 38 -11.60 18.85 -6.89
C TYR A 38 -11.78 19.81 -8.08
N GLY A 39 -12.26 19.30 -9.22
CA GLY A 39 -12.51 20.07 -10.43
C GLY A 39 -11.49 19.81 -11.56
N SER A 40 -11.83 20.30 -12.75
CA SER A 40 -10.98 20.14 -13.94
C SER A 40 -9.64 20.86 -13.78
N GLY A 41 -8.56 20.21 -14.22
CA GLY A 41 -7.21 20.77 -14.17
C GLY A 41 -6.52 20.72 -12.80
N LYS A 42 -7.15 20.15 -11.77
CA LYS A 42 -6.50 19.92 -10.47
C LYS A 42 -5.56 18.71 -10.53
N LYS A 43 -4.44 18.79 -9.82
CA LYS A 43 -3.48 17.69 -9.63
C LYS A 43 -3.29 17.37 -8.15
N LEU A 44 -3.27 16.10 -7.83
CA LEU A 44 -2.91 15.62 -6.49
C LEU A 44 -1.38 15.62 -6.38
N VAL A 45 -0.84 16.29 -5.37
CA VAL A 45 0.60 16.42 -5.13
C VAL A 45 0.94 15.73 -3.81
N PRO A 46 1.73 14.66 -3.82
CA PRO A 46 2.15 14.02 -2.59
C PRO A 46 3.13 14.93 -1.84
N LEU A 47 2.94 15.05 -0.52
CA LEU A 47 3.86 15.73 0.39
C LEU A 47 4.19 14.79 1.55
N GLU A 48 5.44 14.79 1.99
CA GLU A 48 5.82 14.04 3.18
C GLU A 48 5.27 14.72 4.44
N ILE A 49 5.00 13.94 5.49
CA ILE A 49 4.56 14.51 6.77
C ILE A 49 5.61 15.47 7.33
N GLY A 50 5.21 16.73 7.55
CA GLY A 50 6.10 17.81 8.00
C GLY A 50 6.79 18.59 6.88
N GLU A 51 6.55 18.26 5.61
CA GLU A 51 7.03 19.04 4.48
C GLU A 51 6.18 20.31 4.29
N GLU A 52 6.84 21.47 4.30
CA GLU A 52 6.20 22.74 3.91
C GLU A 52 6.58 23.10 2.47
N ARG A 53 5.59 23.06 1.57
CA ARG A 53 5.75 23.46 0.18
C ARG A 53 4.72 24.52 -0.20
N LYS A 54 5.16 25.56 -0.92
CA LYS A 54 4.25 26.51 -1.58
C LYS A 54 3.62 25.82 -2.79
N LEU A 55 2.31 25.62 -2.72
CA LEU A 55 1.50 24.99 -3.77
C LEU A 55 0.84 26.05 -4.65
N SER A 56 0.67 25.75 -5.93
CA SER A 56 -0.17 26.57 -6.81
C SER A 56 -1.66 26.25 -6.64
N ASP A 57 -2.54 27.12 -7.12
CA ASP A 57 -4.00 26.98 -6.95
C ASP A 57 -4.56 25.69 -7.58
N ASP A 58 -3.88 25.12 -8.57
CA ASP A 58 -4.22 23.85 -9.23
C ASP A 58 -3.68 22.60 -8.51
N GLU A 59 -2.87 22.78 -7.46
CA GLU A 59 -2.27 21.70 -6.66
C GLU A 59 -3.09 21.42 -5.40
N ILE A 60 -3.44 20.15 -5.21
CA ILE A 60 -4.12 19.65 -4.03
C ILE A 60 -3.14 18.72 -3.30
N PRO A 61 -2.72 19.05 -2.07
CA PRO A 61 -1.76 18.22 -1.35
C PRO A 61 -2.40 16.92 -0.85
N ILE A 62 -1.66 15.82 -0.98
CA ILE A 62 -1.92 14.55 -0.31
C ILE A 62 -0.76 14.28 0.63
N ILE A 63 -1.04 14.33 1.94
CA ILE A 63 -0.02 14.06 2.95
C ILE A 63 0.20 12.55 3.06
N LEU A 64 1.44 12.13 2.85
CA LEU A 64 1.86 10.73 2.93
C LEU A 64 2.69 10.51 4.20
N PRO A 65 2.44 9.41 4.95
CA PRO A 65 3.19 9.08 6.16
C PRO A 65 4.53 8.39 5.87
N PHE A 66 5.02 8.44 4.63
CA PHE A 66 6.25 7.79 4.17
C PHE A 66 6.93 8.61 3.08
N ARG A 67 8.22 8.35 2.88
CA ARG A 67 9.05 9.09 1.93
C ARG A 67 8.80 8.70 0.48
N LEU A 68 9.05 9.65 -0.42
CA LEU A 68 9.02 9.41 -1.86
C LEU A 68 10.34 9.86 -2.54
N PRO A 69 10.83 9.11 -3.55
CA PRO A 69 10.31 7.81 -4.01
C PRO A 69 10.59 6.70 -2.99
N PRO A 70 9.86 5.56 -3.05
CA PRO A 70 10.19 4.40 -2.23
C PRO A 70 11.63 3.93 -2.50
N GLU A 71 12.37 3.64 -1.44
CA GLU A 71 13.71 3.07 -1.54
C GLU A 71 13.62 1.58 -1.86
N GLN A 72 14.35 1.13 -2.89
CA GLN A 72 14.42 -0.29 -3.21
C GLN A 72 15.24 -1.03 -2.14
N TYR A 73 14.78 -2.23 -1.76
CA TYR A 73 15.53 -3.12 -0.88
C TYR A 73 16.90 -3.45 -1.47
N LYS A 74 17.92 -3.46 -0.62
CA LYS A 74 19.26 -3.91 -0.95
C LYS A 74 19.27 -5.43 -1.14
N ALA A 75 20.40 -5.95 -1.63
CA ALA A 75 20.55 -7.37 -1.91
C ALA A 75 20.47 -8.26 -0.66
N ASP A 76 20.83 -7.71 0.50
CA ASP A 76 20.84 -8.36 1.81
C ASP A 76 19.59 -8.07 2.65
N ASP A 77 18.76 -7.10 2.24
CA ASP A 77 17.50 -6.81 2.92
C ASP A 77 16.51 -7.98 2.74
N GLN A 78 15.77 -8.29 3.80
CA GLN A 78 14.72 -9.31 3.78
C GLN A 78 13.41 -8.72 4.33
N PRO A 79 12.25 -9.09 3.76
CA PRO A 79 10.98 -8.71 4.35
C PRO A 79 10.84 -9.31 5.74
N TRP A 80 10.29 -8.54 6.68
CA TRP A 80 9.98 -9.04 8.00
C TRP A 80 9.04 -10.26 7.92
N CYS A 81 9.38 -11.33 8.61
CA CYS A 81 8.59 -12.55 8.69
C CYS A 81 8.49 -12.99 10.15
N MET A 82 7.28 -13.03 10.70
CA MET A 82 7.03 -13.40 12.10
C MET A 82 7.59 -14.79 12.46
N LYS A 83 7.59 -15.73 11.51
CA LYS A 83 8.08 -17.10 11.72
C LYS A 83 9.61 -17.20 11.73
N ASN A 84 10.31 -16.24 11.14
CA ASN A 84 11.77 -16.31 11.03
C ASN A 84 12.41 -15.80 12.32
N ALA A 85 13.39 -16.53 12.85
CA ALA A 85 14.24 -16.01 13.91
C ALA A 85 15.17 -14.91 13.37
N CYS A 86 15.38 -13.85 14.15
CA CYS A 86 16.37 -12.81 13.91
C CYS A 86 17.32 -12.74 15.10
N ASN A 87 18.58 -13.10 14.87
CA ASN A 87 19.60 -13.17 15.93
C ASN A 87 20.21 -11.80 16.29
N LEU A 88 19.77 -10.72 15.63
CA LEU A 88 20.19 -9.37 15.96
C LEU A 88 19.23 -8.78 17.01
N PRO A 89 19.74 -8.14 18.06
CA PRO A 89 18.88 -7.46 19.03
C PRO A 89 18.15 -6.29 18.37
N ASP A 90 16.89 -6.10 18.75
CA ASP A 90 16.10 -4.94 18.36
C ASP A 90 16.54 -3.67 19.11
N ILE A 91 15.80 -2.58 18.90
CA ILE A 91 16.07 -1.28 19.54
C ILE A 91 15.99 -1.30 21.08
N LEU A 92 15.38 -2.34 21.67
CA LEU A 92 15.28 -2.55 23.12
C LEU A 92 16.28 -3.60 23.64
N GLY A 93 17.10 -4.19 22.75
CA GLY A 93 18.04 -5.25 23.09
C GLY A 93 17.47 -6.66 23.05
N ALA A 94 16.23 -6.86 22.57
CA ALA A 94 15.56 -8.16 22.54
C ALA A 94 15.81 -8.91 21.23
N ILE A 95 15.90 -10.24 21.30
CA ILE A 95 16.08 -11.13 20.14
C ILE A 95 14.74 -11.73 19.76
N HIS A 96 14.38 -11.69 18.47
CA HIS A 96 13.16 -12.33 17.97
C HIS A 96 13.46 -13.79 17.62
N LEU A 97 12.90 -14.73 18.37
CA LEU A 97 13.19 -16.18 18.20
C LEU A 97 12.35 -16.86 17.10
N GLY A 98 11.43 -16.14 16.45
CA GLY A 98 10.46 -16.75 15.54
C GLY A 98 9.33 -17.47 16.29
N THR A 99 8.27 -17.81 15.58
CA THR A 99 7.17 -18.66 16.08
C THR A 99 7.04 -19.88 15.17
N ASP A 100 6.92 -21.07 15.76
CA ASP A 100 6.68 -22.32 15.04
C ASP A 100 5.41 -22.25 14.14
#